data_AF-A0A6M4P5M9-F1
#
_entry.id   AF-A0A6M4P5M9-F1
#
_cell.length_a   1.000
_cell.length_b   1.000
_cell.length_c   1.000
_cell.angle_alpha   90.00
_cell.angle_beta   90.00
_cell.angle_gamma   90.00
#
_symmetry.space_group_name_H-M   'P 1'
#
loop_
_entity.id
_entity.type
_entity.pdbx_description
1 polymer ?
#
loop_
_entity_poly.entity_id
_entity_poly.type
_entity_poly.pdbx_seq_one_letter_code
_entity_poly.pdbx_strand_id
1 'polypeptide(L)'
;MKNVIPIIRTVFITGVISVFLLIWWTFYIDGFIGFGGETPSREDRPSMQEVVSLLDDVTKGLPLADRNTERSNDVVRAAVKVYENPTQITVSQLMKNVTSQKIWKEMPTEDSNRQEYCYDQYSLIINKENDDDIALNKGRAKYLFVHVSWTDSSPCRNAYMDRLNSKGF
;
A
#
# COMPACT_ATOMS: atom_id res chain seq x y z
N MET A 1 -25.84 -11.93 -55.87
CA MET A 1 -25.90 -12.63 -54.57
C MET A 1 -24.53 -13.07 -54.00
N LYS A 2 -23.39 -12.99 -54.71
CA LYS A 2 -22.08 -13.38 -54.16
C LYS A 2 -21.47 -12.39 -53.15
N ASN A 3 -21.89 -11.11 -53.20
CA ASN A 3 -21.35 -10.06 -52.32
C ASN A 3 -22.20 -9.82 -51.04
N VAL A 4 -23.38 -10.43 -50.94
CA VAL A 4 -24.28 -10.25 -49.79
C VAL A 4 -23.84 -11.14 -48.62
N ILE A 5 -23.39 -12.37 -48.91
CA ILE A 5 -22.88 -13.33 -47.93
C ILE A 5 -21.63 -12.81 -47.18
N PRO A 6 -20.60 -12.22 -47.83
CA PRO A 6 -19.47 -11.66 -47.10
C PRO A 6 -19.85 -10.43 -46.28
N ILE A 7 -20.76 -9.56 -46.76
CA ILE A 7 -21.22 -8.39 -46.01
C ILE A 7 -21.98 -8.81 -44.74
N ILE A 8 -22.90 -9.78 -44.84
CA ILE A 8 -23.64 -10.30 -43.68
C ILE A 8 -22.68 -10.95 -42.67
N ARG A 9 -21.68 -11.71 -43.14
CA ARG A 9 -20.65 -12.30 -42.27
C ARG A 9 -19.80 -11.22 -41.58
N THR A 10 -19.39 -10.18 -42.30
CA THR A 10 -18.62 -9.07 -41.71
C THR A 10 -19.43 -8.35 -40.65
N VAL A 11 -20.68 -7.98 -40.93
CA VAL A 11 -21.56 -7.31 -39.96
C VAL A 11 -21.78 -8.18 -38.72
N PHE A 12 -21.98 -9.49 -38.89
CA PHE A 12 -22.14 -10.42 -37.77
C PHE A 12 -20.86 -10.52 -36.93
N ILE A 13 -19.69 -10.66 -37.56
CA ILE A 13 -18.40 -10.73 -36.85
C ILE A 13 -18.12 -9.43 -36.10
N THR A 14 -18.32 -8.27 -36.74
CA THR A 14 -18.14 -6.97 -36.10
C THR A 14 -19.10 -6.79 -34.93
N GLY A 15 -20.37 -7.19 -35.08
CA GLY A 15 -21.34 -7.16 -34.00
C GLY A 15 -20.94 -8.03 -32.80
N VAL A 16 -20.47 -9.26 -33.04
CA VAL A 16 -19.98 -10.16 -31.97
C VAL A 16 -18.76 -9.58 -31.25
N ILE A 17 -17.81 -9.01 -31.99
CA ILE A 17 -16.63 -8.37 -31.40
C ILE A 17 -17.03 -7.15 -30.56
N SER A 18 -17.93 -6.31 -31.06
CA SER A 18 -18.42 -5.14 -30.32
C SER A 18 -19.14 -5.53 -29.03
N VAL A 19 -19.98 -6.59 -29.04
CA VAL A 19 -20.62 -7.11 -27.84
C VAL A 19 -19.57 -7.65 -26.85
N PHE A 20 -18.57 -8.38 -27.34
CA PHE A 20 -17.49 -8.89 -26.49
C PHE A 20 -16.67 -7.76 -25.85
N LEU A 21 -16.36 -6.71 -26.60
CA LEU A 21 -15.66 -5.52 -26.09
C LEU A 21 -16.52 -4.75 -25.08
N LEU A 22 -17.84 -4.66 -25.27
CA LEU A 22 -18.74 -4.03 -24.30
C LEU A 22 -18.80 -4.83 -22.99
N ILE A 23 -18.89 -6.16 -23.07
CA ILE A 23 -18.83 -7.04 -21.89
C ILE A 23 -17.48 -6.90 -21.18
N TRP A 24 -16.39 -6.86 -21.94
CA TRP A 24 -15.04 -6.62 -21.38
C TRP A 24 -14.94 -5.24 -20.72
N TRP A 25 -15.57 -4.24 -21.31
CA TRP A 25 -15.62 -2.87 -20.79
C TRP A 25 -16.48 -2.78 -19.52
N THR A 26 -17.60 -3.50 -19.43
CA THR A 26 -18.39 -3.58 -18.18
C THR A 26 -17.58 -4.26 -17.10
N PHE A 27 -16.86 -5.34 -17.39
CA PHE A 27 -15.95 -5.95 -16.41
C PHE A 27 -14.76 -5.06 -16.02
N TYR A 28 -14.34 -4.14 -16.90
CA TYR A 28 -13.30 -3.15 -16.60
C TYR A 28 -13.83 -2.00 -15.72
N ILE A 29 -15.02 -1.47 -16.02
CA ILE A 29 -15.68 -0.42 -15.21
C ILE A 29 -16.09 -0.97 -13.85
N ASP A 30 -16.69 -2.16 -13.81
CA ASP A 30 -17.21 -2.78 -12.60
C ASP A 30 -16.09 -3.45 -11.76
N GLY A 31 -14.82 -3.29 -12.15
CA GLY A 31 -13.66 -3.76 -11.37
C GLY A 31 -13.47 -5.28 -11.30
N PHE A 32 -14.24 -6.06 -12.07
CA PHE A 32 -14.23 -7.52 -11.99
C PHE A 32 -12.95 -8.17 -12.54
N ILE A 33 -12.26 -7.53 -13.50
CA ILE A 33 -11.07 -8.08 -14.18
C ILE A 33 -9.75 -7.39 -13.76
N GLY A 34 -9.79 -6.44 -12.81
CA GLY A 34 -8.60 -5.78 -12.29
C GLY A 34 -8.72 -5.51 -10.81
N PHE A 35 -8.05 -6.33 -9.99
CA PHE A 35 -8.04 -6.31 -8.52
C PHE A 35 -9.35 -6.79 -7.90
N GLY A 36 -9.47 -8.11 -7.77
CA GLY A 36 -10.59 -8.76 -7.10
C GLY A 36 -10.75 -8.29 -5.66
N GLY A 37 -11.83 -7.55 -5.43
CA GLY A 37 -12.31 -7.14 -4.11
C GLY A 37 -13.40 -6.08 -4.29
N GLU A 38 -14.45 -6.13 -3.47
CA GLU A 38 -15.33 -4.97 -3.29
C GLU A 38 -14.45 -3.78 -2.95
N THR A 39 -14.55 -2.70 -3.73
CA THR A 39 -13.86 -1.45 -3.41
C THR A 39 -14.34 -1.05 -2.02
N PRO A 40 -13.43 -0.85 -1.03
CA PRO A 40 -13.84 -0.54 0.32
C PRO A 40 -14.81 0.64 0.30
N SER A 41 -15.92 0.49 1.05
CA SER A 41 -16.84 1.59 1.28
C SER A 41 -16.04 2.80 1.75
N ARG A 42 -16.45 4.01 1.35
CA ARG A 42 -15.75 5.25 1.71
C ARG A 42 -15.61 5.43 3.23
N GLU A 43 -16.44 4.74 4.01
CA GLU A 43 -16.55 4.82 5.46
C GLU A 43 -15.46 4.01 6.19
N ASP A 44 -14.86 3.00 5.55
CA ASP A 44 -13.79 2.19 6.15
C ASP A 44 -12.39 2.81 6.00
N ARG A 45 -12.28 3.92 5.28
CA ARG A 45 -10.99 4.52 4.89
C ARG A 45 -10.51 5.50 5.96
N PRO A 46 -9.30 5.32 6.50
CA PRO A 46 -8.78 6.26 7.47
C PRO A 46 -8.44 7.61 6.83
N SER A 47 -8.44 8.65 7.67
CA SER A 47 -7.99 9.96 7.25
C SER A 47 -6.47 9.94 7.00
N MET A 48 -6.00 10.75 6.05
CA MET A 48 -4.55 10.89 5.85
C MET A 48 -3.86 11.46 7.11
N GLN A 49 -4.55 12.32 7.85
CA GLN A 49 -4.06 12.89 9.11
C GLN A 49 -3.80 11.82 10.17
N GLU A 50 -4.63 10.77 10.24
CA GLU A 50 -4.44 9.66 11.16
C GLU A 50 -3.18 8.85 10.82
N VAL A 51 -2.96 8.57 9.54
CA VAL A 51 -1.74 7.87 9.06
C VAL A 51 -0.48 8.70 9.35
N VAL A 52 -0.54 10.02 9.10
CA VAL A 52 0.57 10.94 9.42
C VAL A 52 0.82 11.00 10.93
N SER A 53 -0.23 11.07 11.75
CA SER A 53 -0.10 11.10 13.22
C SER A 53 0.58 9.84 13.75
N LEU A 54 0.22 8.65 13.24
CA LEU A 54 0.87 7.39 13.60
C LEU A 54 2.36 7.41 13.24
N LEU A 55 2.71 7.92 12.06
CA LEU A 55 4.10 8.04 11.64
C LEU A 55 4.86 9.05 12.52
N ASP A 56 4.26 10.19 12.84
CA ASP A 56 4.83 11.23 13.68
C ASP A 56 5.08 10.72 15.10
N ASP A 57 4.16 9.93 15.67
CA ASP A 57 4.33 9.32 16.99
C ASP A 57 5.47 8.31 17.01
N VAL A 58 5.61 7.49 15.96
CA VAL A 58 6.72 6.53 15.82
C VAL A 58 8.05 7.25 15.62
N THR A 59 8.06 8.39 14.93
CA THR A 59 9.27 9.17 14.62
C THR A 59 9.54 10.32 15.59
N LYS A 60 8.82 10.37 16.71
CA LYS A 60 8.94 11.44 17.70
C LYS A 60 10.35 11.53 18.29
N GLY A 61 10.92 12.74 18.27
CA GLY A 61 12.26 12.99 18.81
C GLY A 61 13.41 12.49 17.94
N LEU A 62 13.13 12.00 16.73
CA LEU A 62 14.16 11.79 15.71
C LEU A 62 14.57 13.13 15.08
N PRO A 63 15.75 13.21 14.43
CA PRO A 63 16.10 14.36 13.59
C PRO A 63 15.05 14.60 12.50
N LEU A 64 15.11 15.77 11.86
CA LEU A 64 14.27 16.03 10.69
C LEU A 64 14.59 15.00 9.59
N ALA A 65 13.55 14.38 9.02
CA ALA A 65 13.71 13.46 7.91
C ALA A 65 14.17 14.22 6.66
N ASP A 66 15.08 13.62 5.88
CA ASP A 66 15.57 14.17 4.62
C ASP A 66 14.47 14.21 3.56
N ARG A 67 13.55 13.24 3.61
CA ARG A 67 12.34 13.23 2.78
C ARG A 67 11.14 12.84 3.61
N ASN A 68 10.03 13.53 3.35
CA ASN A 68 8.72 13.22 3.89
C ASN A 68 7.74 13.17 2.72
N THR A 69 7.08 12.03 2.50
CA THR A 69 6.15 11.84 1.40
C THR A 69 4.83 11.27 1.89
N GLU A 70 3.76 11.77 1.31
CA GLU A 70 2.39 11.35 1.59
C GLU A 70 1.74 10.86 0.29
N ARG A 71 1.04 9.74 0.37
CA ARG A 71 0.30 9.17 -0.74
C ARG A 71 -1.13 8.87 -0.30
N SER A 72 -2.07 9.43 -1.03
CA SER A 72 -3.50 9.36 -0.72
C SER A 72 -4.27 9.06 -2.01
N ASN A 73 -4.71 7.81 -2.19
CA ASN A 73 -5.62 7.39 -3.26
C ASN A 73 -6.72 6.47 -2.72
N ASP A 74 -7.65 6.02 -3.56
CA ASP A 74 -8.85 5.31 -3.12
C ASP A 74 -8.58 4.00 -2.35
N VAL A 75 -7.44 3.35 -2.60
CA VAL A 75 -7.09 2.03 -2.06
C VAL A 75 -5.88 2.06 -1.11
N VAL A 76 -5.21 3.21 -0.99
CA VAL A 76 -3.98 3.40 -0.21
C VAL A 76 -3.97 4.77 0.47
N ARG A 77 -3.64 4.75 1.77
CA ARG A 77 -3.17 5.91 2.54
C ARG A 77 -1.80 5.56 3.11
N ALA A 78 -0.78 6.38 2.84
CA ALA A 78 0.58 6.07 3.25
C ALA A 78 1.38 7.34 3.54
N ALA A 79 2.15 7.34 4.62
CA ALA A 79 3.12 8.37 4.94
C ALA A 79 4.49 7.73 5.12
N VAL A 80 5.54 8.35 4.56
CA VAL A 80 6.91 7.84 4.59
C VAL A 80 7.87 8.94 5.02
N LYS A 81 8.74 8.62 5.98
CA LYS A 81 9.91 9.42 6.32
C LYS A 81 11.18 8.64 5.97
N VAL A 82 12.11 9.32 5.31
CA VAL A 82 13.41 8.77 4.90
C VAL A 82 14.52 9.53 5.59
N TYR A 83 15.46 8.78 6.17
CA TYR A 83 16.67 9.32 6.78
C TYR A 83 17.88 8.81 6.03
N GLU A 84 18.68 9.72 5.48
CA GLU A 84 19.95 9.44 4.82
C GLU A 84 21.07 9.38 5.86
N ASN A 85 21.89 8.32 5.81
CA ASN A 85 22.98 8.03 6.75
C ASN A 85 22.55 8.14 8.23
N PRO A 86 21.50 7.38 8.65
CA PRO A 86 20.98 7.45 10.01
C PRO A 86 22.05 7.01 11.02
N THR A 87 22.13 7.74 12.14
CA THR A 87 22.99 7.32 13.26
C THR A 87 22.41 6.11 13.98
N GLN A 88 23.26 5.36 14.68
CA GLN A 88 22.79 4.27 15.55
C GLN A 88 21.79 4.77 16.61
N ILE A 89 21.97 6.00 17.11
CA ILE A 89 21.06 6.64 18.06
C ILE A 89 19.68 6.83 17.44
N THR A 90 19.60 7.30 16.19
CA THR A 90 18.35 7.46 15.44
C THR A 90 17.61 6.12 15.33
N VAL A 91 18.32 5.05 14.95
CA VAL A 91 17.74 3.71 14.81
C VAL A 91 17.27 3.18 16.17
N SER A 92 18.10 3.27 17.21
CA SER A 92 17.75 2.80 18.55
C SER A 92 16.56 3.57 19.14
N GLN A 93 16.49 4.89 18.93
CA GLN A 93 15.37 5.72 19.37
C GLN A 93 14.08 5.36 18.63
N LEU A 94 14.14 5.13 17.30
CA LEU A 94 12.99 4.67 16.52
C LEU A 94 12.45 3.34 17.08
N MET A 95 13.32 2.34 17.27
CA MET A 95 12.90 1.04 17.81
C MET A 95 12.33 1.18 19.23
N LYS A 96 12.89 2.07 20.05
CA LYS A 96 12.36 2.39 21.37
C LYS A 96 10.97 3.03 21.29
N ASN A 97 10.76 3.96 20.36
CA ASN A 97 9.45 4.59 20.17
C ASN A 97 8.39 3.55 19.82
N VAL A 98 8.64 2.69 18.82
CA VAL A 98 7.73 1.62 18.39
C VAL A 98 7.37 0.68 19.54
N THR A 99 8.39 0.16 20.23
CA THR A 99 8.20 -0.78 21.35
C THR A 99 7.54 -0.14 22.57
N SER A 100 7.79 1.15 22.83
CA SER A 100 7.21 1.88 23.95
C SER A 100 5.71 2.13 23.80
N GLN A 101 5.20 2.25 22.57
CA GLN A 101 3.78 2.44 22.32
C GLN A 101 2.95 1.19 22.64
N LYS A 102 3.54 -0.01 22.56
CA LYS A 102 2.91 -1.31 22.86
C LYS A 102 1.63 -1.65 22.07
N ILE A 103 1.33 -0.89 21.03
CA ILE A 103 0.18 -1.12 20.14
C ILE A 103 0.58 -1.89 18.88
N TRP A 104 1.85 -1.78 18.48
CA TRP A 104 2.41 -2.42 17.29
C TRP A 104 2.76 -3.87 17.56
N LYS A 105 2.16 -4.79 16.80
CA LYS A 105 2.45 -6.22 16.84
C LYS A 105 3.40 -6.57 15.71
N GLU A 106 4.57 -7.10 16.04
CA GLU A 106 5.56 -7.51 15.06
C GLU A 106 5.04 -8.66 14.20
N MET A 107 5.27 -8.54 12.89
CA MET A 107 4.95 -9.54 11.89
C MET A 107 6.26 -10.23 11.45
N PRO A 108 6.25 -11.56 11.28
CA PRO A 108 7.44 -12.27 10.81
C PRO A 108 7.79 -11.79 9.39
N THR A 109 9.07 -11.52 9.17
CA THR A 109 9.64 -11.11 7.88
C THR A 109 10.90 -11.92 7.63
N GLU A 110 11.09 -12.35 6.38
CA GLU A 110 12.29 -13.10 5.97
C GLU A 110 13.50 -12.20 5.78
N ASP A 111 13.28 -10.91 5.47
CA ASP A 111 14.33 -9.93 5.29
C ASP A 111 14.76 -9.33 6.63
N SER A 112 16.04 -9.53 6.98
CA SER A 112 16.64 -9.02 8.22
C SER A 112 16.82 -7.49 8.27
N ASN A 113 16.77 -6.83 7.11
CA ASN A 113 16.81 -5.38 7.01
C ASN A 113 15.42 -4.74 7.11
N ARG A 114 14.37 -5.55 7.00
CA ARG A 114 12.98 -5.13 7.09
C ARG A 114 12.40 -5.55 8.42
N GLN A 115 11.60 -4.68 9.03
CA GLN A 115 10.78 -4.98 10.20
C GLN A 115 9.37 -4.50 9.90
N GLU A 116 8.39 -5.38 10.09
CA GLU A 116 6.99 -5.09 9.78
C GLU A 116 6.14 -5.26 11.04
N TYR A 117 5.20 -4.35 11.25
CA TYR A 117 4.29 -4.35 12.38
C TYR A 117 2.87 -4.08 11.92
N CYS A 118 1.89 -4.65 12.62
CA CYS A 118 0.47 -4.33 12.47
C CYS A 118 -0.05 -3.64 13.74
N TYR A 119 -0.85 -2.59 13.54
CA TYR A 119 -1.71 -2.00 14.57
C TYR A 119 -3.10 -1.80 13.98
N ASP A 120 -4.10 -2.49 14.53
CA ASP A 120 -5.45 -2.58 13.95
C ASP A 120 -5.44 -2.90 12.45
N GLN A 121 -5.77 -1.92 11.61
CA GLN A 121 -5.79 -2.01 10.14
C GLN A 121 -4.56 -1.38 9.46
N TYR A 122 -3.63 -0.83 10.25
CA TYR A 122 -2.44 -0.15 9.76
C TYR A 122 -1.22 -1.07 9.77
N SER A 123 -0.36 -0.90 8.78
CA SER A 123 0.97 -1.47 8.72
C SER A 123 2.03 -0.40 9.00
N LEU A 124 3.05 -0.77 9.76
CA LEU A 124 4.28 -0.02 9.94
C LEU A 124 5.43 -0.87 9.37
N ILE A 125 6.18 -0.30 8.44
CA ILE A 125 7.35 -0.93 7.82
C ILE A 125 8.57 -0.06 8.11
N ILE A 126 9.61 -0.69 8.63
CA ILE A 126 10.93 -0.09 8.85
C ILE A 126 11.91 -0.86 7.97
N ASN A 127 12.53 -0.18 7.00
CA ASN A 127 13.53 -0.79 6.13
C ASN A 127 14.89 -0.10 6.31
N LYS A 128 15.93 -0.89 6.52
CA LYS A 128 17.33 -0.45 6.65
C LYS A 128 18.07 -0.87 5.38
N GLU A 129 18.02 -0.04 4.35
CA GLU A 129 18.73 -0.34 3.12
C GLU A 129 20.21 0.02 3.28
N ASN A 130 21.05 -1.01 3.17
CA ASN A 130 22.49 -0.87 2.97
C ASN A 130 22.73 -1.04 1.47
N ASP A 131 23.22 0.01 0.81
CA ASP A 131 23.55 0.08 -0.63
C ASP A 131 22.35 0.08 -1.59
N ASP A 132 21.91 1.28 -1.93
CA ASP A 132 21.19 1.53 -3.18
C ASP A 132 22.19 2.10 -4.19
N ASP A 133 22.93 1.23 -4.90
CA ASP A 133 23.83 1.61 -6.01
C ASP A 133 23.04 2.21 -7.21
N ILE A 134 21.71 2.21 -7.15
CA ILE A 134 20.81 2.53 -8.28
C ILE A 134 20.23 3.96 -8.18
N ALA A 135 20.23 4.58 -6.99
CA ALA A 135 19.60 5.88 -6.80
C ALA A 135 20.64 6.98 -6.54
N LEU A 136 21.07 7.62 -7.65
CA LEU A 136 21.82 8.89 -7.71
C LEU A 136 23.34 8.70 -7.60
N ASN A 137 24.08 9.29 -8.56
CA ASN A 137 25.54 9.40 -8.64
C ASN A 137 26.21 10.12 -7.43
N LYS A 138 25.84 9.79 -6.19
CA LYS A 138 26.22 10.45 -4.94
C LYS A 138 27.01 9.56 -3.98
N GLY A 139 27.30 8.31 -4.37
CA GLY A 139 28.06 7.34 -3.58
C GLY A 139 27.18 6.49 -2.65
N ARG A 140 27.80 5.52 -1.96
CA ARG A 140 27.11 4.60 -1.04
C ARG A 140 26.54 5.37 0.16
N ALA A 141 25.23 5.44 0.24
CA ALA A 141 24.51 6.00 1.38
C ALA A 141 23.65 4.91 2.03
N LYS A 142 23.54 4.94 3.36
CA LYS A 142 22.63 4.08 4.11
C LYS A 142 21.29 4.78 4.26
N TYR A 143 20.19 4.09 4.05
CA TYR A 143 18.87 4.68 4.18
C TYR A 143 18.06 3.96 5.25
N LEU A 144 17.32 4.74 6.03
CA LEU A 144 16.27 4.24 6.92
C LEU A 144 14.94 4.77 6.44
N PHE A 145 14.11 3.86 5.94
CA PHE A 145 12.74 4.14 5.55
C PHE A 145 11.81 3.77 6.69
N VAL A 146 10.97 4.71 7.11
CA VAL A 146 9.91 4.49 8.10
C VAL A 146 8.59 4.83 7.42
N HIS A 147 7.73 3.83 7.27
CA HIS A 147 6.52 3.91 6.47
C HIS A 147 5.34 3.42 7.30
N VAL A 148 4.30 4.26 7.44
CA VAL A 148 3.00 3.82 7.95
C VAL A 148 2.01 3.84 6.80
N SER A 149 1.22 2.78 6.66
CA SER A 149 0.19 2.71 5.64
C SER A 149 -1.06 1.98 6.06
N TRP A 150 -2.11 2.28 5.32
CA TRP A 150 -3.33 1.50 5.23
C TRP A 150 -3.54 1.17 3.76
N THR A 151 -3.74 -0.11 3.45
CA THR A 151 -4.14 -0.56 2.12
C THR A 151 -5.31 -1.52 2.22
N ASP A 152 -6.17 -1.48 1.21
CA ASP A 152 -7.36 -2.33 1.08
C ASP A 152 -7.06 -3.84 1.22
N SER A 153 -5.90 -4.26 0.75
CA SER A 153 -5.46 -5.65 0.63
C SER A 153 -4.36 -6.02 1.64
N SER A 154 -4.01 -5.11 2.55
CA SER A 154 -2.95 -5.38 3.54
C SER A 154 -3.36 -6.53 4.48
N PRO A 155 -2.41 -7.40 4.88
CA PRO A 155 -2.66 -8.42 5.89
C PRO A 155 -3.23 -7.86 7.19
N CYS A 156 -2.77 -6.67 7.63
CA CYS A 156 -3.27 -6.00 8.83
C CYS A 156 -4.75 -5.65 8.69
N ARG A 157 -5.17 -5.06 7.57
CA ARG A 157 -6.58 -4.71 7.32
C ARG A 157 -7.46 -5.95 7.21
N ASN A 158 -7.03 -6.97 6.47
CA ASN A 158 -7.81 -8.21 6.34
C ASN A 158 -8.05 -8.85 7.71
N ALA A 159 -7.00 -8.96 8.54
CA ALA A 159 -7.13 -9.45 9.91
C ALA A 159 -8.02 -8.56 10.78
N TYR A 160 -8.04 -7.24 10.56
CA TYR A 160 -8.94 -6.32 11.25
C TYR A 160 -10.40 -6.54 10.85
N MET A 161 -10.69 -6.67 9.55
CA MET A 161 -12.04 -6.95 9.04
C MET A 161 -12.56 -8.30 9.52
N ASP A 162 -11.73 -9.35 9.51
CA ASP A 162 -12.08 -10.67 10.05
C ASP A 162 -12.46 -10.60 11.54
N ARG A 163 -11.73 -9.79 12.33
CA ARG A 163 -12.06 -9.54 13.74
C ARG A 163 -13.35 -8.75 13.94
N LEU A 164 -13.67 -7.80 13.05
CA LEU A 164 -14.94 -7.08 13.11
C LEU A 164 -16.11 -8.00 12.75
N ASN A 165 -15.98 -8.76 11.68
CA ASN A 165 -17.00 -9.68 11.19
C ASN A 165 -17.24 -10.84 12.17
N SER A 166 -16.20 -11.36 12.82
CA SER A 166 -16.35 -12.39 13.88
C SER A 166 -16.91 -11.87 15.20
N LYS A 167 -16.96 -10.54 15.41
CA LYS A 167 -17.60 -9.89 16.55
C LYS A 167 -19.01 -9.38 16.24
N GLY A 168 -19.42 -9.41 14.97
CA GLY A 168 -20.76 -9.05 14.52
C GLY A 168 -21.62 -10.30 14.31
N PHE A 169 -22.49 -10.57 15.28
CA PHE A 169 -23.49 -11.65 15.38
C PHE A 169 -22.97 -13.06 15.74
#